data_AF-A0A9J7LUN8-F1
#
_entry.id   AF-A0A9J7LUN8-F1
#
_cell.length_a   1.000
_cell.length_b   1.000
_cell.length_c   1.000
_cell.angle_alpha   90.00
_cell.angle_beta   90.00
_cell.angle_gamma   90.00
#
_symmetry.space_group_name_H-M   'P 1'
#
loop_
_entity.id
_entity.type
_entity.pdbx_description
1 polymer ?
#
loop_
_entity_poly.entity_id
_entity_poly.type
_entity_poly.pdbx_seq_one_letter_code
_entity_poly.pdbx_strand_id
1 'polypeptide(L)'
;MAEGGDAATVAHEAGNAVQETPKAEPEKAAAPAEPAPPAEPAEPTVRTIVLTGHGGYDKLSVQQKPQPKAGKGEVLVRVKAAGLNFSELMVRQGLHDRMTKPPVVLGMEAAGVIEELGEDVSGLEVGQNVICLAQTGMWREIVAVPATNVFIMPEEMSYEEGAAIPLSYLTAYFMLFDFGNLRPGKSLLVHIAAGGVGWAATQLAKTVDNVTIFGTASASKHDAIKENGVDHPIDYRTRDYAEEIKNISPKGVDVVLDPLGGADTSKGLQLLRPMGKIVTYGSANMVKGENRNLMKMAKTLWQSTSVSPVSLVKTNKAIAGFQLAHLTGEIELVRSAFQDILNMYKDGKIKPRIDSVWAFEQVAEAMQQMNERRNIGKVILSPEKEPTKPAEGDAAPTSPLKKKKPSLFRRLSKRASRSKDEGEKKDEVKNAKKESPIKQEEQEKADDNKATNGHVQQTPEDEKIEDEAAEKLRARLSGGDPNIEDTDKNVEEKLEEGKEKAEDVIQTEEKVDEAVKQEEAPTEPAAQEEKKDEAPAEEPEKIEVAVENPAETDDAKAAAADVVPDDKPVENEEKADGDASQEAN
;
A
#
# COMPACT_ATOMS: atom_id res chain seq x y z
N MET A 1 97.00 -65.08 26.34
CA MET A 1 97.45 -65.34 24.95
C MET A 1 96.22 -65.15 24.09
N ALA A 2 96.17 -64.03 23.36
CA ALA A 2 96.43 -63.97 21.90
C ALA A 2 95.26 -64.61 21.15
N GLU A 3 94.34 -63.80 20.62
CA GLU A 3 94.39 -63.15 19.29
C GLU A 3 93.67 -63.99 18.22
N GLY A 4 92.77 -63.31 17.50
CA GLY A 4 92.67 -63.40 16.05
C GLY A 4 91.85 -64.55 15.45
N GLY A 5 91.05 -64.22 14.43
CA GLY A 5 90.73 -65.18 13.38
C GLY A 5 89.31 -65.18 12.83
N ASP A 6 88.99 -64.13 12.07
CA ASP A 6 88.57 -64.20 10.65
C ASP A 6 87.30 -64.95 10.16
N ALA A 7 86.65 -64.22 9.25
CA ALA A 7 85.99 -64.62 7.99
C ALA A 7 84.72 -65.50 7.93
N ALA A 8 83.81 -64.95 7.12
CA ALA A 8 83.03 -65.59 6.06
C ALA A 8 81.62 -66.14 6.37
N THR A 9 80.68 -65.41 5.77
CA THR A 9 79.28 -65.69 5.44
C THR A 9 79.00 -67.04 4.80
N VAL A 10 77.96 -67.75 5.27
CA VAL A 10 77.11 -68.67 4.49
C VAL A 10 75.66 -68.55 4.98
N ALA A 11 74.74 -68.77 4.05
CA ALA A 11 73.39 -68.24 3.96
C ALA A 11 72.26 -69.03 4.67
N HIS A 12 71.10 -68.35 4.72
CA HIS A 12 69.72 -68.84 4.67
C HIS A 12 69.19 -69.77 5.78
N GLU A 13 68.37 -69.22 6.67
CA GLU A 13 66.91 -69.45 6.75
C GLU A 13 66.35 -68.73 7.99
N ALA A 14 65.48 -67.73 7.78
CA ALA A 14 64.85 -66.96 8.86
C ALA A 14 63.43 -67.48 9.10
N GLY A 15 63.27 -68.36 10.08
CA GLY A 15 62.00 -68.59 10.77
C GLY A 15 61.99 -67.76 12.05
N ASN A 16 61.20 -66.68 12.10
CA ASN A 16 61.10 -65.84 13.28
C ASN A 16 59.77 -66.11 14.01
N ALA A 17 59.89 -66.75 15.18
CA ALA A 17 58.82 -66.88 16.16
C ALA A 17 58.62 -65.53 16.87
N VAL A 18 57.37 -65.07 16.95
CA VAL A 18 57.00 -63.85 17.70
C VAL A 18 56.29 -64.25 18.99
N GLN A 19 56.77 -63.64 20.08
CA GLN A 19 56.32 -63.76 21.46
C GLN A 19 54.92 -63.15 21.68
N GLU A 20 54.27 -63.68 22.71
CA GLU A 20 52.89 -63.42 23.17
C GLU A 20 52.62 -61.98 23.64
N THR A 21 51.34 -61.57 23.51
CA THR A 21 50.71 -60.44 24.22
C THR A 21 49.37 -60.90 24.82
N PRO A 22 48.84 -60.22 25.86
CA PRO A 22 48.03 -60.83 26.91
C PRO A 22 46.50 -60.86 26.65
N LYS A 23 45.87 -61.77 27.39
CA LYS A 23 44.45 -62.18 27.46
C LYS A 23 43.43 -61.02 27.54
N ALA A 24 42.37 -61.09 26.72
CA ALA A 24 41.17 -60.26 26.80
C ALA A 24 39.98 -61.02 27.44
N GLU A 25 39.15 -60.32 28.22
CA GLU A 25 37.92 -60.79 28.86
C GLU A 25 36.77 -61.03 27.85
N PRO A 26 35.77 -61.87 28.17
CA PRO A 26 34.72 -62.22 27.23
C PRO A 26 33.65 -61.13 27.13
N GLU A 27 33.35 -60.72 25.89
CA GLU A 27 32.33 -59.73 25.54
C GLU A 27 30.92 -60.29 25.77
N LYS A 28 30.08 -59.54 26.47
CA LYS A 28 28.70 -59.89 26.80
C LYS A 28 27.81 -59.53 25.61
N ALA A 29 27.20 -60.53 24.96
CA ALA A 29 26.31 -60.32 23.81
C ALA A 29 25.11 -59.43 24.19
N ALA A 30 24.94 -58.33 23.45
CA ALA A 30 23.79 -57.42 23.58
C ALA A 30 22.53 -58.04 22.97
N ALA A 31 21.40 -57.93 23.67
CA ALA A 31 20.09 -58.34 23.19
C ALA A 31 19.63 -57.47 22.00
N PRO A 32 18.84 -58.02 21.05
CA PRO A 32 18.36 -57.25 19.91
C PRO A 32 17.41 -56.13 20.36
N ALA A 33 17.65 -54.93 19.85
CA ALA A 33 16.84 -53.74 20.13
C ALA A 33 15.42 -53.90 19.58
N GLU A 34 14.42 -53.50 20.38
CA GLU A 34 13.03 -53.40 19.92
C GLU A 34 12.92 -52.44 18.72
N PRO A 35 12.06 -52.75 17.73
CA PRO A 35 11.84 -51.87 16.59
C PRO A 35 11.23 -50.56 17.06
N ALA A 36 11.81 -49.45 16.59
CA ALA A 36 11.33 -48.11 16.87
C ALA A 36 9.84 -47.96 16.46
N PRO A 37 9.04 -47.22 17.24
CA PRO A 37 7.65 -46.97 16.89
C PRO A 37 7.55 -46.32 15.50
N PRO A 38 6.50 -46.62 14.71
CA PRO A 38 6.31 -46.04 13.40
C PRO A 38 6.30 -44.51 13.50
N ALA A 39 7.08 -43.85 12.63
CA ALA A 39 7.14 -42.39 12.58
C ALA A 39 5.73 -41.82 12.40
N GLU A 40 5.36 -40.85 13.24
CA GLU A 40 4.13 -40.10 13.08
C GLU A 40 4.07 -39.51 11.66
N PRO A 41 2.90 -39.56 10.98
CA PRO A 41 2.78 -39.01 9.63
C PRO A 41 3.18 -37.54 9.66
N ALA A 42 4.13 -37.17 8.79
CA ALA A 42 4.62 -35.80 8.70
C ALA A 42 3.44 -34.84 8.45
N GLU A 43 3.32 -33.79 9.26
CA GLU A 43 2.27 -32.80 9.10
C GLU A 43 2.33 -32.21 7.68
N PRO A 44 1.18 -32.04 7.00
CA PRO A 44 1.15 -31.46 5.66
C PRO A 44 1.72 -30.04 5.69
N THR A 45 2.53 -29.71 4.69
CA THR A 45 3.13 -28.38 4.53
C THR A 45 2.65 -27.71 3.26
N VAL A 46 2.64 -26.38 3.28
CA VAL A 46 2.22 -25.51 2.18
C VAL A 46 3.27 -24.44 1.88
N ARG A 47 3.43 -24.10 0.61
CA ARG A 47 4.29 -23.00 0.18
C ARG A 47 3.71 -21.68 0.67
N THR A 48 4.60 -20.87 1.24
CA THR A 48 4.27 -19.61 1.90
C THR A 48 5.35 -18.59 1.60
N ILE A 49 4.99 -17.40 1.13
CA ILE A 49 5.95 -16.29 0.98
C ILE A 49 6.12 -15.60 2.33
N VAL A 50 7.34 -15.67 2.87
CA VAL A 50 7.69 -15.11 4.17
C VAL A 50 8.64 -13.95 3.98
N LEU A 51 8.27 -12.79 4.53
CA LEU A 51 9.19 -11.70 4.80
C LEU A 51 10.04 -12.06 6.01
N THR A 52 11.33 -12.29 5.80
CA THR A 52 12.29 -12.76 6.82
C THR A 52 12.95 -11.63 7.61
N GLY A 53 12.91 -10.40 7.07
CA GLY A 53 13.48 -9.20 7.66
C GLY A 53 13.09 -7.97 6.86
N HIS A 54 13.42 -6.76 7.33
CA HIS A 54 13.22 -5.56 6.53
C HIS A 54 14.40 -5.31 5.58
N GLY A 55 14.13 -4.83 4.37
CA GLY A 55 15.17 -4.52 3.39
C GLY A 55 14.74 -4.67 1.93
N GLY A 56 15.66 -5.22 1.13
CA GLY A 56 15.50 -5.43 -0.30
C GLY A 56 14.64 -6.62 -0.65
N TYR A 57 14.65 -7.02 -1.92
CA TYR A 57 13.83 -8.13 -2.40
C TYR A 57 14.32 -9.47 -1.84
N ASP A 58 15.61 -9.56 -1.47
CA ASP A 58 16.26 -10.71 -0.82
C ASP A 58 15.64 -11.12 0.52
N LYS A 59 14.78 -10.27 1.09
CA LYS A 59 14.08 -10.55 2.35
C LYS A 59 12.85 -11.41 2.18
N LEU A 60 12.40 -11.67 0.96
CA LEU A 60 11.29 -12.55 0.68
C LEU A 60 11.81 -13.94 0.33
N SER A 61 11.24 -14.95 0.96
CA SER A 61 11.54 -16.34 0.62
C SER A 61 10.25 -17.17 0.58
N VAL A 62 10.16 -18.06 -0.40
CA VAL A 62 9.16 -19.12 -0.39
C VAL A 62 9.64 -20.21 0.56
N GLN A 63 8.84 -20.52 1.57
CA GLN A 63 9.13 -21.53 2.58
C GLN A 63 8.00 -22.56 2.64
N GLN A 64 8.33 -23.80 2.99
CA GLN A 64 7.35 -24.79 3.42
C GLN A 64 6.98 -24.50 4.88
N LYS A 65 5.69 -24.32 5.15
CA LYS A 65 5.14 -24.10 6.50
C LYS A 65 4.00 -25.06 6.79
N PRO A 66 3.75 -25.44 8.06
CA PRO A 66 2.62 -26.31 8.40
C PRO A 66 1.31 -25.76 7.85
N GLN A 67 0.50 -26.62 7.22
CA GLN A 67 -0.81 -26.24 6.71
C GLN A 67 -1.69 -25.70 7.85
N PRO A 68 -2.34 -24.53 7.69
CA PRO A 68 -3.26 -24.03 8.71
C PRO A 68 -4.51 -24.94 8.80
N LYS A 69 -5.24 -24.85 9.90
CA LYS A 69 -6.53 -25.51 10.10
C LYS A 69 -7.58 -24.42 10.33
N ALA A 70 -8.82 -24.64 9.91
CA ALA A 70 -9.91 -23.72 10.20
C ALA A 70 -10.21 -23.75 11.71
N GLY A 71 -10.04 -22.63 12.40
CA GLY A 71 -10.54 -22.45 13.75
C GLY A 71 -12.05 -22.18 13.79
N LYS A 72 -12.61 -22.10 14.99
CA LYS A 72 -13.99 -21.63 15.20
C LYS A 72 -14.19 -20.23 14.57
N GLY A 73 -15.23 -20.09 13.75
CA GLY A 73 -15.56 -18.87 13.02
C GLY A 73 -14.69 -18.60 11.79
N GLU A 74 -13.78 -19.52 11.44
CA GLU A 74 -12.87 -19.38 10.29
C GLU A 74 -13.19 -20.38 9.19
N VAL A 75 -12.78 -20.06 7.97
CA VAL A 75 -12.79 -20.97 6.83
C VAL A 75 -11.37 -21.20 6.33
N LEU A 76 -11.12 -22.40 5.84
CA LEU A 76 -9.89 -22.74 5.14
C LEU A 76 -10.09 -22.54 3.65
N VAL A 77 -9.25 -21.72 3.02
CA VAL A 77 -9.36 -21.37 1.60
C VAL A 77 -8.08 -21.77 0.87
N ARG A 78 -8.22 -22.55 -0.21
CA ARG A 78 -7.13 -22.79 -1.17
C ARG A 78 -7.02 -21.60 -2.10
N VAL A 79 -5.93 -20.86 -1.96
CA VAL A 79 -5.64 -19.65 -2.73
C VAL A 79 -5.32 -20.02 -4.17
N LYS A 80 -5.99 -19.34 -5.11
CA LYS A 80 -5.76 -19.45 -6.56
C LYS A 80 -4.99 -18.24 -7.10
N ALA A 81 -5.26 -17.07 -6.51
CA ALA A 81 -4.59 -15.82 -6.80
C ALA A 81 -4.52 -14.94 -5.55
N ALA A 82 -3.44 -14.17 -5.40
CA ALA A 82 -3.24 -13.21 -4.33
C ALA A 82 -2.80 -11.85 -4.90
N GLY A 83 -3.33 -10.77 -4.33
CA GLY A 83 -3.00 -9.42 -4.76
C GLY A 83 -1.66 -8.96 -4.20
N LEU A 84 -0.90 -8.23 -5.02
CA LEU A 84 0.26 -7.46 -4.58
C LEU A 84 -0.12 -5.97 -4.52
N ASN A 85 0.15 -5.31 -3.40
CA ASN A 85 -0.12 -3.88 -3.21
C ASN A 85 1.15 -3.10 -2.85
N PHE A 86 1.01 -1.78 -2.91
CA PHE A 86 2.10 -0.89 -2.55
C PHE A 86 2.42 -0.95 -1.04
N SER A 87 1.41 -1.27 -0.22
CA SER A 87 1.57 -1.46 1.22
C SER A 87 2.59 -2.58 1.53
N GLU A 88 2.62 -3.68 0.78
CA GLU A 88 3.61 -4.74 1.01
C GLU A 88 5.04 -4.28 0.66
N LEU A 89 5.22 -3.36 -0.30
CA LEU A 89 6.54 -2.74 -0.53
C LEU A 89 6.98 -1.90 0.68
N MET A 90 6.04 -1.15 1.28
CA MET A 90 6.31 -0.36 2.49
C MET A 90 6.64 -1.25 3.68
N VAL A 91 5.87 -2.33 3.90
CA VAL A 91 6.13 -3.31 4.97
C VAL A 91 7.49 -3.97 4.79
N ARG A 92 7.84 -4.40 3.58
CA ARG A 92 9.16 -4.97 3.28
C ARG A 92 10.30 -4.02 3.66
N GLN A 93 10.14 -2.73 3.41
CA GLN A 93 11.16 -1.72 3.76
C GLN A 93 11.09 -1.24 5.21
N GLY A 94 10.15 -1.74 6.03
CA GLY A 94 9.98 -1.31 7.42
C GLY A 94 9.45 0.13 7.55
N LEU A 95 8.55 0.51 6.65
CA LEU A 95 7.92 1.83 6.55
C LEU A 95 6.45 1.84 7.02
N HIS A 96 6.00 0.74 7.62
CA HIS A 96 4.61 0.56 8.01
C HIS A 96 4.55 0.04 9.46
N ASP A 97 4.25 0.94 10.40
CA ASP A 97 4.47 0.72 11.84
C ASP A 97 3.52 -0.30 12.47
N ARG A 98 2.37 -0.58 11.82
CA ARG A 98 1.29 -1.39 12.38
C ARG A 98 1.28 -2.85 11.92
N MET A 99 2.13 -3.22 10.98
CA MET A 99 2.23 -4.60 10.49
C MET A 99 3.18 -5.41 11.36
N THR A 100 2.88 -6.69 11.53
CA THR A 100 3.65 -7.64 12.35
C THR A 100 5.13 -7.65 11.94
N LYS A 101 6.02 -7.64 12.94
CA LYS A 101 7.48 -7.66 12.73
C LYS A 101 7.88 -8.96 12.01
N PRO A 102 8.84 -8.91 11.06
CA PRO A 102 9.40 -10.12 10.47
C PRO A 102 9.96 -11.08 11.55
N PRO A 103 9.88 -12.41 11.36
CA PRO A 103 9.33 -13.08 10.19
C PRO A 103 7.80 -13.05 10.12
N VAL A 104 7.24 -12.72 8.94
CA VAL A 104 5.79 -12.57 8.72
C VAL A 104 5.40 -13.03 7.32
N VAL A 105 4.21 -13.63 7.17
CA VAL A 105 3.59 -13.91 5.87
C VAL A 105 2.84 -12.66 5.40
N LEU A 106 3.20 -12.13 4.23
CA LEU A 106 2.59 -10.91 3.67
C LEU A 106 1.29 -11.22 2.90
N GLY A 107 0.69 -10.17 2.36
CA GLY A 107 -0.48 -10.23 1.49
C GLY A 107 -1.78 -9.90 2.22
N MET A 108 -2.52 -8.93 1.69
CA MET A 108 -3.77 -8.44 2.28
C MET A 108 -5.03 -8.98 1.60
N GLU A 109 -4.93 -9.54 0.40
CA GLU A 109 -6.09 -10.03 -0.34
C GLU A 109 -5.75 -11.28 -1.17
N ALA A 110 -6.74 -12.15 -1.33
CA ALA A 110 -6.67 -13.34 -2.17
C ALA A 110 -8.05 -13.73 -2.71
N ALA A 111 -8.05 -14.59 -3.72
CA ALA A 111 -9.23 -15.30 -4.19
C ALA A 111 -8.92 -16.79 -4.30
N GLY A 112 -9.91 -17.62 -4.02
CA GLY A 112 -9.72 -19.06 -3.93
C GLY A 112 -11.01 -19.84 -3.72
N VAL A 113 -10.85 -21.07 -3.26
CA VAL A 113 -11.95 -22.02 -3.03
C VAL A 113 -11.97 -22.44 -1.57
N ILE A 114 -13.14 -22.45 -0.93
CA ILE A 114 -13.29 -22.98 0.43
C ILE A 114 -13.03 -24.49 0.41
N GLU A 115 -12.13 -24.97 1.28
CA GLU A 115 -11.84 -26.39 1.48
C GLU A 115 -12.45 -26.95 2.76
N GLU A 116 -12.57 -26.11 3.80
CA GLU A 116 -13.04 -26.51 5.12
C GLU A 116 -13.75 -25.34 5.80
N LEU A 117 -14.80 -25.65 6.56
CA LEU A 117 -15.49 -24.71 7.44
C LEU A 117 -15.17 -25.08 8.88
N GLY A 118 -14.73 -24.10 9.66
CA GLY A 118 -14.61 -24.25 11.10
C GLY A 118 -15.96 -24.26 11.80
N GLU A 119 -15.95 -24.55 13.11
CA GLU A 119 -17.14 -24.47 13.95
C GLU A 119 -17.78 -23.08 13.89
N ASP A 120 -19.11 -22.99 14.04
CA ASP A 120 -19.90 -21.75 14.03
C ASP A 120 -19.85 -20.90 12.75
N VAL A 121 -19.33 -21.45 11.64
CA VAL A 121 -19.47 -20.81 10.32
C VAL A 121 -20.83 -21.15 9.71
N SER A 122 -21.56 -20.12 9.26
CA SER A 122 -22.83 -20.25 8.56
C SER A 122 -22.85 -19.40 7.29
N GLY A 123 -23.72 -19.74 6.34
CA GLY A 123 -23.87 -18.98 5.08
C GLY A 123 -22.75 -19.19 4.04
N LEU A 124 -21.83 -20.13 4.30
CA LEU A 124 -20.75 -20.54 3.39
C LEU A 124 -20.72 -22.06 3.24
N GLU A 125 -20.18 -22.53 2.13
CA GLU A 125 -20.10 -23.96 1.77
C GLU A 125 -18.72 -24.32 1.21
N VAL A 126 -18.28 -25.54 1.48
CA VAL A 126 -17.06 -26.10 0.86
C VAL A 126 -17.25 -26.17 -0.67
N GLY A 127 -16.23 -25.78 -1.42
CA GLY A 127 -16.25 -25.69 -2.88
C GLY A 127 -16.68 -24.33 -3.43
N GLN A 128 -17.12 -23.39 -2.59
CA GLN A 128 -17.45 -22.04 -3.04
C GLN A 128 -16.22 -21.23 -3.42
N ASN A 129 -16.35 -20.47 -4.52
CA ASN A 129 -15.35 -19.49 -4.95
C ASN A 129 -15.51 -18.22 -4.11
N VAL A 130 -14.43 -17.79 -3.47
CA VAL A 130 -14.47 -16.68 -2.53
C VAL A 130 -13.30 -15.73 -2.67
N ILE A 131 -13.55 -14.49 -2.27
CA ILE A 131 -12.58 -13.42 -2.08
C ILE A 131 -12.33 -13.29 -0.58
N CYS A 132 -11.05 -13.18 -0.21
CA CYS A 132 -10.59 -13.01 1.15
C CYS A 132 -9.90 -11.65 1.32
N LEU A 133 -10.22 -10.95 2.40
CA LEU A 133 -9.54 -9.71 2.80
C LEU A 133 -8.98 -9.85 4.23
N ALA A 134 -7.70 -9.59 4.41
CA ALA A 134 -7.04 -9.68 5.71
C ALA A 134 -6.00 -8.57 5.88
N GLN A 135 -5.51 -8.37 7.11
CA GLN A 135 -4.38 -7.47 7.33
C GLN A 135 -3.08 -8.01 6.74
N THR A 136 -2.88 -9.32 6.78
CA THR A 136 -1.68 -10.00 6.29
C THR A 136 -1.98 -11.49 6.11
N GLY A 137 -1.03 -12.26 5.56
CA GLY A 137 -1.07 -13.71 5.55
C GLY A 137 -1.60 -14.36 4.27
N MET A 138 -2.02 -13.56 3.28
CA MET A 138 -2.66 -14.08 2.07
C MET A 138 -1.69 -14.70 1.05
N TRP A 139 -0.37 -14.47 1.18
CA TRP A 139 0.62 -15.04 0.26
C TRP A 139 1.03 -16.46 0.66
N ARG A 140 0.06 -17.37 0.59
CA ARG A 140 0.14 -18.76 1.02
C ARG A 140 -0.79 -19.62 0.17
N GLU A 141 -0.45 -20.89 -0.08
CA GLU A 141 -1.32 -21.78 -0.88
C GLU A 141 -2.67 -22.06 -0.20
N ILE A 142 -2.69 -22.11 1.13
CA ILE A 142 -3.88 -22.35 1.94
C ILE A 142 -3.89 -21.37 3.11
N VAL A 143 -5.00 -20.68 3.32
CA VAL A 143 -5.18 -19.69 4.38
C VAL A 143 -6.38 -20.03 5.25
N ALA A 144 -6.26 -19.81 6.56
CA ALA A 144 -7.41 -19.77 7.47
C ALA A 144 -7.79 -18.31 7.68
N VAL A 145 -9.06 -17.96 7.47
CA VAL A 145 -9.55 -16.57 7.49
C VAL A 145 -10.89 -16.53 8.23
N PRO A 146 -11.16 -15.54 9.09
CA PRO A 146 -12.48 -15.33 9.67
C PRO A 146 -13.56 -15.28 8.59
N ALA A 147 -14.67 -15.98 8.77
CA ALA A 147 -15.77 -16.02 7.79
C ALA A 147 -16.33 -14.61 7.49
N THR A 148 -16.25 -13.68 8.45
CA THR A 148 -16.62 -12.26 8.29
C THR A 148 -15.79 -11.51 7.26
N ASN A 149 -14.62 -12.03 6.91
CA ASN A 149 -13.65 -11.45 6.00
C ASN A 149 -13.68 -12.12 4.60
N VAL A 150 -14.67 -12.98 4.40
CA VAL A 150 -14.87 -13.75 3.18
C VAL A 150 -16.12 -13.26 2.46
N PHE A 151 -16.01 -13.18 1.13
CA PHE A 151 -17.05 -12.72 0.22
C PHE A 151 -17.22 -13.70 -0.91
N ILE A 152 -18.46 -14.01 -1.27
CA ILE A 152 -18.76 -14.91 -2.38
C ILE A 152 -18.38 -14.23 -3.70
N MET A 153 -17.62 -14.92 -4.53
CA MET A 153 -17.26 -14.45 -5.86
C MET A 153 -18.49 -14.47 -6.79
N PRO A 154 -18.72 -13.43 -7.60
CA PRO A 154 -19.57 -13.54 -8.78
C PRO A 154 -19.09 -14.68 -9.69
N GLU A 155 -20.02 -15.41 -10.31
CA GLU A 155 -19.71 -16.63 -11.06
C GLU A 155 -18.77 -16.37 -12.25
N GLU A 156 -18.93 -15.23 -12.92
CA GLU A 156 -18.15 -14.84 -14.09
C GLU A 156 -16.77 -14.25 -13.74
N MET A 157 -16.49 -14.05 -12.44
CA MET A 157 -15.25 -13.43 -11.98
C MET A 157 -14.10 -14.43 -11.95
N SER A 158 -12.99 -14.11 -12.62
CA SER A 158 -11.77 -14.92 -12.51
C SER A 158 -11.12 -14.76 -11.13
N TYR A 159 -10.30 -15.72 -10.69
CA TYR A 159 -9.57 -15.59 -9.42
C TYR A 159 -8.60 -14.41 -9.44
N GLU A 160 -7.96 -14.11 -10.58
CA GLU A 160 -7.11 -12.93 -10.72
C GLU A 160 -7.90 -11.64 -10.53
N GLU A 161 -9.10 -11.54 -11.09
CA GLU A 161 -10.00 -10.40 -10.88
C GLU A 161 -10.44 -10.30 -9.43
N GLY A 162 -10.81 -11.43 -8.81
CA GLY A 162 -11.17 -11.52 -7.39
C GLY A 162 -10.03 -11.13 -6.45
N ALA A 163 -8.78 -11.41 -6.81
CA ALA A 163 -7.60 -11.00 -6.07
C ALA A 163 -7.12 -9.57 -6.41
N ALA A 164 -7.71 -8.93 -7.41
CA ALA A 164 -7.39 -7.57 -7.81
C ALA A 164 -8.36 -6.51 -7.29
N ILE A 165 -9.61 -6.91 -7.05
CA ILE A 165 -10.69 -5.99 -6.71
C ILE A 165 -10.65 -5.46 -5.26
N PRO A 166 -10.38 -6.23 -4.18
CA PRO A 166 -10.74 -5.83 -2.82
C PRO A 166 -10.06 -4.55 -2.35
N LEU A 167 -8.73 -4.55 -2.25
CA LEU A 167 -8.00 -3.43 -1.68
C LEU A 167 -8.11 -2.20 -2.58
N SER A 168 -7.96 -2.40 -3.90
CA SER A 168 -7.95 -1.28 -4.85
C SER A 168 -9.30 -0.57 -4.94
N TYR A 169 -10.41 -1.32 -4.98
CA TYR A 169 -11.73 -0.74 -5.11
C TYR A 169 -12.30 -0.26 -3.79
N LEU A 170 -12.07 -0.96 -2.66
CA LEU A 170 -12.47 -0.43 -1.35
C LEU A 170 -11.76 0.89 -1.05
N THR A 171 -10.46 0.95 -1.33
CA THR A 171 -9.69 2.20 -1.14
C THR A 171 -10.25 3.32 -2.00
N ALA A 172 -10.48 3.06 -3.29
CA ALA A 172 -11.07 4.06 -4.18
C ALA A 172 -12.49 4.47 -3.75
N TYR A 173 -13.34 3.52 -3.33
CA TYR A 173 -14.71 3.75 -2.91
C TYR A 173 -14.79 4.72 -1.73
N PHE A 174 -14.11 4.40 -0.62
CA PHE A 174 -14.12 5.26 0.58
C PHE A 174 -13.53 6.65 0.31
N MET A 175 -12.48 6.73 -0.52
CA MET A 175 -11.91 8.03 -0.87
C MET A 175 -12.84 8.89 -1.71
N LEU A 176 -13.57 8.28 -2.65
CA LEU A 176 -14.46 9.01 -3.57
C LEU A 176 -15.80 9.36 -2.91
N PHE A 177 -16.43 8.41 -2.24
CA PHE A 177 -17.80 8.56 -1.77
C PHE A 177 -17.87 9.05 -0.32
N ASP A 178 -17.14 8.44 0.61
CA ASP A 178 -17.17 8.84 2.02
C ASP A 178 -16.40 10.13 2.28
N PHE A 179 -15.11 10.17 1.92
CA PHE A 179 -14.29 11.37 2.14
C PHE A 179 -14.50 12.43 1.07
N GLY A 180 -14.44 12.03 -0.20
CA GLY A 180 -14.53 12.91 -1.37
C GLY A 180 -15.95 13.47 -1.58
N ASN A 181 -16.97 12.70 -1.20
CA ASN A 181 -18.38 13.00 -1.48
C ASN A 181 -18.54 13.41 -2.95
N LEU A 182 -18.05 12.55 -3.85
CA LEU A 182 -18.11 12.74 -5.30
C LEU A 182 -19.57 12.76 -5.74
N ARG A 183 -19.90 13.72 -6.60
CA ARG A 183 -21.28 14.04 -7.03
C ARG A 183 -21.27 14.41 -8.50
N PRO A 184 -22.44 14.41 -9.15
CA PRO A 184 -22.53 14.79 -10.55
C PRO A 184 -21.91 16.15 -10.85
N GLY A 185 -21.21 16.25 -11.99
CA GLY A 185 -20.59 17.50 -12.45
C GLY A 185 -19.30 17.90 -11.73
N LYS A 186 -18.79 17.09 -10.79
CA LYS A 186 -17.53 17.37 -10.09
C LYS A 186 -16.30 17.02 -10.91
N SER A 187 -15.16 17.54 -10.48
CA SER A 187 -13.84 17.29 -11.06
C SER A 187 -12.92 16.56 -10.08
N LEU A 188 -12.17 15.59 -10.60
CA LEU A 188 -11.32 14.66 -9.83
C LEU A 188 -9.89 14.65 -10.40
N LEU A 189 -8.89 14.76 -9.53
CA LEU A 189 -7.49 14.46 -9.85
C LEU A 189 -7.11 13.09 -9.28
N VAL A 190 -6.75 12.17 -10.18
CA VAL A 190 -6.24 10.83 -9.86
C VAL A 190 -4.74 10.78 -10.14
N HIS A 191 -3.94 10.80 -9.09
CA HIS A 191 -2.51 10.50 -9.22
C HIS A 191 -2.27 9.00 -9.43
N ILE A 192 -1.22 8.67 -10.20
CA ILE A 192 -0.90 7.28 -10.59
C ILE A 192 -2.14 6.58 -11.20
N ALA A 193 -2.79 7.23 -12.17
CA ALA A 193 -4.06 6.77 -12.75
C ALA A 193 -3.99 5.37 -13.39
N ALA A 194 -2.79 4.93 -13.78
CA ALA A 194 -2.56 3.60 -14.35
C ALA A 194 -2.34 2.48 -13.30
N GLY A 195 -2.16 2.81 -12.01
CA GLY A 195 -2.01 1.81 -10.95
C GLY A 195 -3.36 1.21 -10.52
N GLY A 196 -3.36 0.13 -9.74
CA GLY A 196 -4.60 -0.55 -9.32
C GLY A 196 -5.66 0.36 -8.69
N VAL A 197 -5.29 1.18 -7.70
CA VAL A 197 -6.21 2.15 -7.07
C VAL A 197 -6.63 3.25 -8.04
N GLY A 198 -5.72 3.77 -8.86
CA GLY A 198 -6.04 4.81 -9.84
C GLY A 198 -6.99 4.32 -10.93
N TRP A 199 -6.80 3.07 -11.36
CA TRP A 199 -7.68 2.36 -12.30
C TRP A 199 -9.09 2.21 -11.71
N ALA A 200 -9.18 1.70 -10.48
CA ALA A 200 -10.44 1.54 -9.74
C ALA A 200 -11.15 2.87 -9.51
N ALA A 201 -10.43 3.90 -9.06
CA ALA A 201 -10.99 5.24 -8.81
C ALA A 201 -11.53 5.88 -10.09
N THR A 202 -10.88 5.68 -11.23
CA THR A 202 -11.38 6.16 -12.50
C THR A 202 -12.71 5.48 -12.84
N GLN A 203 -12.79 4.15 -12.78
CA GLN A 203 -14.02 3.43 -13.10
C GLN A 203 -15.18 3.76 -12.15
N LEU A 204 -14.91 3.82 -10.84
CA LEU A 204 -15.91 4.23 -9.85
C LEU A 204 -16.36 5.68 -10.06
N ALA A 205 -15.47 6.59 -10.45
CA ALA A 205 -15.86 7.96 -10.76
C ALA A 205 -16.76 8.04 -12.01
N LYS A 206 -16.59 7.14 -12.99
CA LYS A 206 -17.45 7.06 -14.19
C LYS A 206 -18.86 6.54 -13.90
N THR A 207 -19.14 5.96 -12.73
CA THR A 207 -20.52 5.63 -12.33
C THR A 207 -21.32 6.84 -11.85
N VAL A 208 -20.66 7.99 -11.72
CA VAL A 208 -21.26 9.28 -11.35
C VAL A 208 -21.35 10.17 -12.58
N ASP A 209 -22.52 10.76 -12.81
CA ASP A 209 -22.78 11.55 -14.01
C ASP A 209 -21.86 12.76 -14.16
N ASN A 210 -21.37 13.01 -15.36
CA ASN A 210 -20.65 14.23 -15.72
C ASN A 210 -19.42 14.55 -14.85
N VAL A 211 -18.74 13.55 -14.31
CA VAL A 211 -17.46 13.76 -13.61
C VAL A 211 -16.33 13.97 -14.61
N THR A 212 -15.54 15.03 -14.43
CA THR A 212 -14.31 15.29 -15.20
C THR A 212 -13.08 14.73 -14.46
N ILE A 213 -12.30 13.88 -15.12
CA ILE A 213 -11.18 13.16 -14.52
C ILE A 213 -9.85 13.61 -15.14
N PHE A 214 -8.99 14.17 -14.30
CA PHE A 214 -7.58 14.45 -14.60
C PHE A 214 -6.73 13.29 -14.07
N GLY A 215 -5.90 12.68 -14.91
CA GLY A 215 -5.11 11.51 -14.53
C GLY A 215 -3.63 11.71 -14.79
N THR A 216 -2.78 11.58 -13.77
CA THR A 216 -1.32 11.67 -13.99
C THR A 216 -0.70 10.28 -14.20
N ALA A 217 0.00 10.09 -15.31
CA ALA A 217 0.78 8.89 -15.62
C ALA A 217 1.87 9.22 -16.65
N SER A 218 2.86 8.34 -16.86
CA SER A 218 3.81 8.49 -17.97
C SER A 218 3.09 8.45 -19.33
N ALA A 219 3.58 9.20 -20.33
CA ALA A 219 2.96 9.27 -21.65
C ALA A 219 2.67 7.90 -22.29
N SER A 220 3.55 6.92 -22.09
CA SER A 220 3.37 5.53 -22.58
C SER A 220 2.12 4.81 -22.05
N LYS A 221 1.46 5.35 -21.02
CA LYS A 221 0.27 4.78 -20.39
C LYS A 221 -1.00 5.60 -20.67
N HIS A 222 -0.88 6.72 -21.40
CA HIS A 222 -1.99 7.65 -21.60
C HIS A 222 -3.17 7.01 -22.33
N ASP A 223 -2.90 6.22 -23.37
CA ASP A 223 -3.99 5.56 -24.12
C ASP A 223 -4.77 4.58 -23.23
N ALA A 224 -4.07 3.80 -22.41
CA ALA A 224 -4.70 2.86 -21.48
C ALA A 224 -5.55 3.57 -20.42
N ILE A 225 -5.11 4.71 -19.86
CA ILE A 225 -5.91 5.44 -18.86
C ILE A 225 -7.07 6.23 -19.50
N LYS A 226 -6.92 6.69 -20.75
CA LYS A 226 -8.03 7.29 -21.51
C LYS A 226 -9.12 6.26 -21.78
N GLU A 227 -8.74 5.07 -22.23
CA GLU A 227 -9.66 3.95 -22.43
C GLU A 227 -10.42 3.60 -21.14
N ASN A 228 -9.76 3.70 -19.98
CA ASN A 228 -10.38 3.50 -18.68
C ASN A 228 -11.31 4.64 -18.23
N GLY A 229 -11.34 5.78 -18.93
CA GLY A 229 -12.23 6.90 -18.65
C GLY A 229 -11.57 8.18 -18.13
N VAL A 230 -10.24 8.30 -18.17
CA VAL A 230 -9.57 9.58 -17.87
C VAL A 230 -9.79 10.56 -19.03
N ASP A 231 -10.41 11.71 -18.76
CA ASP A 231 -10.67 12.74 -19.76
C ASP A 231 -9.40 13.52 -20.14
N HIS A 232 -8.56 13.81 -19.13
CA HIS A 232 -7.34 14.63 -19.29
C HIS A 232 -6.11 13.93 -18.71
N PRO A 233 -5.41 13.09 -19.50
CA PRO A 233 -4.17 12.47 -19.06
C PRO A 233 -3.00 13.45 -19.12
N ILE A 234 -2.19 13.45 -18.06
CA ILE A 234 -1.09 14.39 -17.88
C ILE A 234 0.21 13.62 -17.63
N ASP A 235 1.25 13.91 -18.43
CA ASP A 235 2.59 13.39 -18.18
C ASP A 235 3.35 14.28 -17.20
N TYR A 236 3.27 13.91 -15.92
CA TYR A 236 3.92 14.57 -14.80
C TYR A 236 5.46 14.61 -14.89
N ARG A 237 6.07 13.84 -15.81
CA ARG A 237 7.53 13.80 -16.00
C ARG A 237 8.02 14.93 -16.91
N THR A 238 7.14 15.46 -17.75
CA THR A 238 7.49 16.44 -18.78
C THR A 238 6.83 17.80 -18.53
N ARG A 239 5.71 17.81 -17.80
CA ARG A 239 4.90 19.01 -17.57
C ARG A 239 4.46 19.11 -16.11
N ASP A 240 4.28 20.34 -15.65
CA ASP A 240 3.70 20.59 -14.33
C ASP A 240 2.19 20.29 -14.37
N TYR A 241 1.77 19.26 -13.63
CA TYR A 241 0.37 18.84 -13.63
C TYR A 241 -0.59 19.90 -13.08
N ALA A 242 -0.14 20.78 -12.17
CA ALA A 242 -1.00 21.82 -11.62
C ALA A 242 -1.28 22.92 -12.64
N GLU A 243 -0.29 23.27 -13.47
CA GLU A 243 -0.48 24.22 -14.56
C GLU A 243 -1.39 23.65 -15.65
N GLU A 244 -1.15 22.40 -16.06
CA GLU A 244 -2.01 21.70 -17.03
C GLU A 244 -3.48 21.64 -16.57
N ILE A 245 -3.72 21.34 -15.29
CA ILE A 245 -5.06 21.36 -14.72
C ILE A 245 -5.65 22.76 -14.72
N LYS A 246 -4.89 23.79 -14.31
CA LYS A 246 -5.38 25.18 -14.27
C LYS A 246 -5.68 25.74 -15.66
N ASN A 247 -5.01 25.28 -16.70
CA ASN A 247 -5.30 25.68 -18.08
C ASN A 247 -6.69 25.18 -18.55
N ILE A 248 -7.16 24.05 -18.02
CA ILE A 248 -8.45 23.45 -18.38
C ILE A 248 -9.54 23.83 -17.37
N SER A 249 -9.22 23.78 -16.07
CA SER A 249 -10.07 24.18 -14.95
C SER A 249 -9.34 25.21 -14.08
N PRO A 250 -9.44 26.52 -14.41
CA PRO A 250 -8.70 27.58 -13.70
C PRO A 250 -8.99 27.67 -12.20
N LYS A 251 -10.15 27.20 -11.76
CA LYS A 251 -10.55 27.17 -10.34
C LYS A 251 -9.99 25.94 -9.59
N GLY A 252 -9.36 25.00 -10.28
CA GLY A 252 -8.85 23.76 -9.70
C GLY A 252 -9.84 22.58 -9.81
N VAL A 253 -9.70 21.59 -8.92
CA VAL A 253 -10.54 20.38 -8.87
C VAL A 253 -11.32 20.24 -7.55
N ASP A 254 -12.38 19.43 -7.53
CA ASP A 254 -13.21 19.21 -6.35
C ASP A 254 -12.65 18.12 -5.43
N VAL A 255 -12.01 17.10 -5.99
CA VAL A 255 -11.40 15.99 -5.24
C VAL A 255 -9.98 15.71 -5.77
N VAL A 256 -9.02 15.53 -4.86
CA VAL A 256 -7.66 15.07 -5.18
C VAL A 256 -7.40 13.76 -4.43
N LEU A 257 -6.99 12.73 -5.15
CA LEU A 257 -6.50 11.48 -4.58
C LEU A 257 -4.98 11.46 -4.58
N ASP A 258 -4.38 11.47 -3.40
CA ASP A 258 -2.93 11.61 -3.21
C ASP A 258 -2.30 10.33 -2.62
N PRO A 259 -1.71 9.46 -3.47
CA PRO A 259 -0.87 8.35 -3.02
C PRO A 259 0.59 8.75 -2.77
N LEU A 260 0.99 10.00 -3.06
CA LEU A 260 2.38 10.39 -3.21
C LEU A 260 2.97 10.89 -1.88
N GLY A 261 2.26 11.82 -1.22
CA GLY A 261 2.68 12.45 0.02
C GLY A 261 3.74 13.56 -0.18
N GLY A 262 4.03 14.29 0.91
CA GLY A 262 5.05 15.33 0.94
C GLY A 262 4.66 16.57 0.13
N ALA A 263 5.55 17.03 -0.75
CA ALA A 263 5.31 18.25 -1.54
C ALA A 263 4.08 18.16 -2.47
N ASP A 264 3.74 16.96 -2.94
CA ASP A 264 2.55 16.73 -3.77
C ASP A 264 1.24 16.95 -2.99
N THR A 265 1.22 16.66 -1.69
CA THR A 265 0.07 16.95 -0.83
C THR A 265 -0.19 18.46 -0.75
N SER A 266 0.86 19.26 -0.54
CA SER A 266 0.76 20.73 -0.55
C SER A 266 0.26 21.26 -1.90
N LYS A 267 0.76 20.68 -3.01
CA LYS A 267 0.39 21.09 -4.37
C LYS A 267 -1.05 20.71 -4.70
N GLY A 268 -1.49 19.51 -4.32
CA GLY A 268 -2.88 19.07 -4.42
C GLY A 268 -3.84 19.95 -3.61
N LEU A 269 -3.46 20.32 -2.38
CA LEU A 269 -4.25 21.22 -1.54
C LEU A 269 -4.45 22.61 -2.20
N GLN A 270 -3.43 23.14 -2.87
CA GLN A 270 -3.52 24.40 -3.61
C GLN A 270 -4.40 24.29 -4.87
N LEU A 271 -4.50 23.09 -5.47
CA LEU A 271 -5.36 22.80 -6.61
C LEU A 271 -6.84 22.62 -6.26
N LEU A 272 -7.21 22.56 -4.98
CA LEU A 272 -8.62 22.42 -4.62
C LEU A 272 -9.42 23.69 -4.90
N ARG A 273 -10.61 23.49 -5.45
CA ARG A 273 -11.72 24.46 -5.47
C ARG A 273 -12.22 24.71 -4.04
N PRO A 274 -12.99 25.79 -3.78
CA PRO A 274 -13.78 25.91 -2.56
C PRO A 274 -14.65 24.66 -2.36
N MET A 275 -14.77 24.19 -1.12
CA MET A 275 -15.38 22.94 -0.69
C MET A 275 -14.67 21.65 -1.15
N GLY A 276 -13.53 21.79 -1.84
CA GLY A 276 -12.75 20.68 -2.33
C GLY A 276 -12.06 19.90 -1.20
N LYS A 277 -11.76 18.63 -1.49
CA LYS A 277 -11.10 17.70 -0.56
C LYS A 277 -9.89 17.06 -1.19
N ILE A 278 -8.79 16.97 -0.43
CA ILE A 278 -7.68 16.07 -0.74
C ILE A 278 -7.72 14.89 0.21
N VAL A 279 -7.58 13.68 -0.33
CA VAL A 279 -7.51 12.44 0.43
C VAL A 279 -6.16 11.80 0.19
N THR A 280 -5.30 11.82 1.21
CA THR A 280 -3.97 11.19 1.17
C THR A 280 -4.07 9.76 1.67
N TYR A 281 -3.61 8.80 0.86
CA TYR A 281 -3.80 7.36 1.15
C TYR A 281 -2.53 6.52 0.97
N GLY A 282 -1.40 7.18 0.74
CA GLY A 282 -0.12 6.53 0.63
C GLY A 282 1.02 7.54 0.69
N SER A 283 2.23 6.99 0.74
CA SER A 283 3.47 7.77 0.73
C SER A 283 4.41 7.21 -0.34
N ALA A 284 3.93 7.11 -1.58
CA ALA A 284 4.66 6.49 -2.68
C ALA A 284 5.98 7.18 -3.04
N ASN A 285 6.18 8.43 -2.60
CA ASN A 285 7.46 9.12 -2.72
C ASN A 285 8.53 8.59 -1.74
N MET A 286 8.14 7.90 -0.65
CA MET A 286 9.06 7.31 0.33
C MET A 286 9.69 6.00 -0.14
N VAL A 287 8.99 5.23 -0.97
CA VAL A 287 9.47 3.97 -1.55
C VAL A 287 10.12 4.28 -2.90
N LYS A 288 11.43 4.57 -2.89
CA LYS A 288 12.22 4.74 -4.11
C LYS A 288 13.52 3.95 -4.03
N GLY A 289 13.59 2.91 -4.84
CA GLY A 289 14.68 1.93 -4.84
C GLY A 289 14.32 0.69 -4.02
N GLU A 290 15.28 -0.21 -3.90
CA GLU A 290 15.05 -1.52 -3.31
C GLU A 290 15.00 -1.49 -1.77
N ASN A 291 15.87 -0.69 -1.15
CA ASN A 291 16.08 -0.62 0.30
C ASN A 291 15.50 0.67 0.91
N ARG A 292 15.28 0.63 2.24
CA ARG A 292 14.89 1.81 3.03
C ARG A 292 15.90 2.94 2.86
N ASN A 293 15.42 4.13 2.53
CA ASN A 293 16.25 5.34 2.41
C ASN A 293 15.87 6.35 3.52
N LEU A 294 16.62 6.32 4.62
CA LEU A 294 16.37 7.18 5.80
C LEU A 294 16.45 8.68 5.47
N MET A 295 17.33 9.09 4.55
CA MET A 295 17.44 10.50 4.15
C MET A 295 16.17 10.98 3.45
N LYS A 296 15.63 10.17 2.53
CA LYS A 296 14.36 10.49 1.87
C LYS A 296 13.16 10.44 2.81
N MET A 297 13.18 9.56 3.81
CA MET A 297 12.18 9.56 4.87
C MET A 297 12.21 10.88 5.62
N ALA A 298 13.38 11.30 6.12
CA ALA A 298 13.55 12.58 6.78
C ALA A 298 13.08 13.74 5.89
N LYS A 299 13.47 13.73 4.60
CA LYS A 299 13.00 14.72 3.62
C LYS A 299 11.49 14.70 3.42
N THR A 300 10.85 13.54 3.35
CA THR A 300 9.40 13.45 3.16
C THR A 300 8.65 13.90 4.41
N LEU A 301 9.15 13.56 5.61
CA LEU A 301 8.62 14.08 6.87
C LEU A 301 8.83 15.60 6.98
N TRP A 302 9.98 16.12 6.54
CA TRP A 302 10.27 17.55 6.50
C TRP A 302 9.36 18.29 5.52
N GLN A 303 9.10 17.69 4.35
CA GLN A 303 8.16 18.18 3.35
C GLN A 303 6.70 17.85 3.68
N SER A 304 6.45 17.22 4.84
CA SER A 304 5.09 16.88 5.26
C SER A 304 4.33 18.18 5.44
N THR A 305 3.18 18.26 4.77
CA THR A 305 2.36 19.46 4.80
C THR A 305 1.83 19.67 6.22
N SER A 306 2.34 20.68 6.90
CA SER A 306 1.70 21.20 8.11
C SER A 306 0.57 22.15 7.70
N VAL A 307 -0.67 21.75 7.96
CA VAL A 307 -1.86 22.55 7.65
C VAL A 307 -2.44 23.08 8.94
N SER A 308 -2.55 24.41 9.08
CA SER A 308 -3.28 25.00 10.20
C SER A 308 -4.80 24.91 9.97
N PRO A 309 -5.60 24.51 10.97
CA PRO A 309 -7.06 24.47 10.84
C PRO A 309 -7.67 25.82 10.39
N VAL A 310 -7.11 26.94 10.85
CA VAL A 310 -7.53 28.29 10.45
C VAL A 310 -7.37 28.52 8.93
N SER A 311 -6.32 27.96 8.30
CA SER A 311 -6.14 28.04 6.85
C SER A 311 -7.25 27.31 6.08
N LEU A 312 -7.70 26.15 6.61
CA LEU A 312 -8.80 25.39 6.02
C LEU A 312 -10.12 26.16 6.09
N VAL A 313 -10.40 26.82 7.22
CA VAL A 313 -11.58 27.70 7.38
C VAL A 313 -11.54 28.85 6.37
N LYS A 314 -10.39 29.54 6.24
CA LYS A 314 -10.24 30.67 5.31
C LYS A 314 -10.36 30.30 3.84
N THR A 315 -9.95 29.07 3.47
CA THR A 315 -9.95 28.61 2.08
C THR A 315 -11.15 27.71 1.74
N ASN A 316 -11.99 27.37 2.71
CA ASN A 316 -13.10 26.41 2.60
C ASN A 316 -12.64 25.06 2.03
N LYS A 317 -11.56 24.49 2.55
CA LYS A 317 -10.97 23.23 2.07
C LYS A 317 -10.96 22.16 3.15
N ALA A 318 -10.90 20.90 2.75
CA ALA A 318 -10.72 19.78 3.66
C ALA A 318 -9.51 18.91 3.26
N ILE A 319 -8.88 18.32 4.27
CA ILE A 319 -7.82 17.31 4.13
C ILE A 319 -8.25 16.07 4.91
N ALA A 320 -8.09 14.91 4.30
CA ALA A 320 -8.37 13.61 4.90
C ALA A 320 -7.21 12.66 4.66
N GLY A 321 -7.05 11.69 5.57
CA GLY A 321 -6.14 10.56 5.44
C GLY A 321 -6.93 9.26 5.40
N PHE A 322 -6.55 8.33 4.53
CA PHE A 322 -7.21 7.03 4.44
C PHE A 322 -6.20 5.88 4.33
N GLN A 323 -6.41 4.81 5.11
CA GLN A 323 -5.67 3.58 4.97
C GLN A 323 -6.55 2.41 5.39
N LEU A 324 -6.92 1.56 4.42
CA LEU A 324 -7.84 0.44 4.65
C LEU A 324 -7.36 -0.51 5.76
N ALA A 325 -6.05 -0.72 5.86
CA ALA A 325 -5.44 -1.56 6.90
C ALA A 325 -5.73 -1.11 8.34
N HIS A 326 -6.20 0.13 8.55
CA HIS A 326 -6.54 0.69 9.86
C HIS A 326 -8.03 0.58 10.22
N LEU A 327 -8.88 0.02 9.34
CA LEU A 327 -10.33 -0.13 9.56
C LEU A 327 -10.73 -1.52 10.10
N THR A 328 -9.86 -2.21 10.83
CA THR A 328 -10.01 -3.64 11.13
C THR A 328 -11.06 -4.03 12.15
N GLY A 329 -11.78 -3.06 12.72
CA GLY A 329 -12.97 -3.30 13.53
C GLY A 329 -14.27 -2.99 12.80
N GLU A 330 -14.22 -2.28 11.66
CA GLU A 330 -15.39 -1.76 10.96
C GLU A 330 -15.87 -2.76 9.90
N ILE A 331 -16.14 -4.00 10.34
CA ILE A 331 -16.47 -5.13 9.46
C ILE A 331 -17.69 -4.80 8.61
N GLU A 332 -18.78 -4.33 9.21
CA GLU A 332 -20.02 -4.03 8.48
C GLU A 332 -19.85 -2.90 7.47
N LEU A 333 -19.08 -1.86 7.81
CA LEU A 333 -18.77 -0.76 6.90
C LEU A 333 -18.03 -1.28 5.65
N VAL A 334 -16.98 -2.08 5.87
CA VAL A 334 -16.19 -2.67 4.77
C VAL A 334 -17.03 -3.66 3.96
N ARG A 335 -17.84 -4.49 4.62
CA ARG A 335 -18.69 -5.48 3.94
C ARG A 335 -19.75 -4.82 3.08
N SER A 336 -20.44 -3.79 3.60
CA SER A 336 -21.44 -3.04 2.83
C SER A 336 -20.82 -2.38 1.60
N ALA A 337 -19.71 -1.66 1.78
CA ALA A 337 -19.01 -1.01 0.66
C ALA A 337 -18.52 -2.04 -0.38
N PHE A 338 -18.02 -3.20 0.07
CA PHE A 338 -17.58 -4.24 -0.86
C PHE A 338 -18.74 -4.90 -1.59
N GLN A 339 -19.90 -5.05 -0.95
CA GLN A 339 -21.10 -5.55 -1.61
C GLN A 339 -21.56 -4.62 -2.73
N ASP A 340 -21.52 -3.30 -2.51
CA ASP A 340 -21.81 -2.31 -3.55
C ASP A 340 -20.83 -2.41 -4.73
N ILE A 341 -19.54 -2.62 -4.44
CA ILE A 341 -18.51 -2.86 -5.46
C ILE A 341 -18.80 -4.14 -6.25
N LEU A 342 -19.12 -5.26 -5.58
CA LEU A 342 -19.46 -6.51 -6.26
C LEU A 342 -20.73 -6.37 -7.12
N ASN A 343 -21.71 -5.59 -6.67
CA ASN A 343 -22.90 -5.28 -7.46
C ASN A 343 -22.53 -4.47 -8.71
N MET A 344 -21.67 -3.45 -8.59
CA MET A 344 -21.17 -2.70 -9.75
C MET A 344 -20.37 -3.57 -10.72
N TYR A 345 -19.62 -4.58 -10.22
CA TYR A 345 -18.93 -5.55 -11.07
C TYR A 345 -19.94 -6.41 -11.85
N LYS A 346 -20.96 -6.95 -11.18
CA LYS A 346 -22.03 -7.74 -11.81
C LYS A 346 -22.79 -6.95 -12.87
N ASP A 347 -23.03 -5.66 -12.62
CA ASP A 347 -23.64 -4.73 -13.58
C ASP A 347 -22.73 -4.38 -14.77
N GLY A 348 -21.49 -4.86 -14.80
CA GLY A 348 -20.50 -4.55 -15.84
C GLY A 348 -19.98 -3.10 -15.80
N LYS A 349 -20.24 -2.36 -14.72
CA LYS A 349 -19.81 -0.95 -14.56
C LYS A 349 -18.33 -0.83 -14.22
N ILE A 350 -17.76 -1.85 -13.60
CA ILE A 350 -16.35 -1.91 -13.22
C ILE A 350 -15.75 -3.25 -13.63
N LYS A 351 -14.45 -3.23 -13.96
CA LYS A 351 -13.67 -4.43 -14.28
C LYS A 351 -12.20 -4.19 -13.88
N PRO A 352 -11.66 -4.93 -12.89
CA PRO A 352 -10.27 -4.80 -12.50
C PRO A 352 -9.35 -5.16 -13.68
N ARG A 353 -8.33 -4.34 -13.90
CA ARG A 353 -7.29 -4.64 -14.90
C ARG A 353 -6.17 -5.43 -14.26
N ILE A 354 -5.91 -6.61 -14.79
CA ILE A 354 -4.74 -7.41 -14.45
C ILE A 354 -3.58 -6.96 -15.35
N ASP A 355 -2.48 -6.56 -14.72
CA ASP A 355 -1.25 -6.20 -15.41
C ASP A 355 -0.42 -7.45 -15.72
N SER A 356 -0.18 -8.26 -14.69
CA SER A 356 0.68 -9.43 -14.77
C SER A 356 0.38 -10.42 -13.64
N VAL A 357 0.60 -11.70 -13.91
CA VAL A 357 0.48 -12.80 -12.94
C VAL A 357 1.84 -13.45 -12.78
N TRP A 358 2.29 -13.69 -11.56
CA TRP A 358 3.63 -14.21 -11.23
C TRP A 358 3.53 -15.45 -10.35
N ALA A 359 4.47 -16.39 -10.51
CA ALA A 359 4.62 -17.49 -9.58
C ALA A 359 5.07 -16.97 -8.20
N PHE A 360 4.82 -17.73 -7.12
CA PHE A 360 5.26 -17.36 -5.78
C PHE A 360 6.79 -17.19 -5.70
N GLU A 361 7.52 -18.03 -6.42
CA GLU A 361 8.98 -18.02 -6.53
C GLU A 361 9.52 -16.74 -7.19
N GLN A 362 8.66 -15.99 -7.90
CA GLN A 362 8.99 -14.76 -8.62
C GLN A 362 8.44 -13.49 -7.93
N VAL A 363 8.16 -13.57 -6.62
CA VAL A 363 7.61 -12.43 -5.86
C VAL A 363 8.54 -11.21 -5.85
N ALA A 364 9.86 -11.43 -5.93
CA ALA A 364 10.84 -10.36 -5.99
C ALA A 364 10.68 -9.52 -7.28
N GLU A 365 10.54 -10.19 -8.41
CA GLU A 365 10.33 -9.60 -9.73
C GLU A 365 8.97 -8.90 -9.81
N ALA A 366 7.93 -9.53 -9.25
CA ALA A 366 6.59 -8.94 -9.15
C ALA A 366 6.61 -7.62 -8.34
N MET A 367 7.32 -7.61 -7.20
CA MET A 367 7.52 -6.39 -6.41
C MET A 367 8.37 -5.35 -7.14
N GLN A 368 9.40 -5.77 -7.86
CA GLN A 368 10.25 -4.88 -8.65
C GLN A 368 9.43 -4.19 -9.76
N GLN A 369 8.56 -4.92 -10.46
CA GLN A 369 7.67 -4.38 -11.47
C GLN A 369 6.79 -3.24 -10.94
N MET A 370 6.22 -3.43 -9.74
CA MET A 370 5.43 -2.38 -9.09
C MET A 370 6.29 -1.21 -8.61
N ASN A 371 7.44 -1.48 -7.99
CA ASN A 371 8.34 -0.45 -7.47
C ASN A 371 8.88 0.46 -8.58
N GLU A 372 9.17 -0.12 -9.74
CA GLU A 372 9.63 0.61 -10.94
C GLU A 372 8.46 1.25 -11.71
N ARG A 373 7.24 1.16 -11.16
CA ARG A 373 6.01 1.75 -11.68
C ARG A 373 5.73 1.35 -13.13
N ARG A 374 6.09 0.13 -13.53
CA ARG A 374 5.87 -0.36 -14.90
C ARG A 374 4.43 -0.81 -15.12
N ASN A 375 3.80 -1.37 -14.10
CA ASN A 375 2.48 -1.98 -14.20
C ASN A 375 1.38 -1.01 -14.68
N ILE A 376 0.41 -1.54 -15.44
CA ILE A 376 -0.86 -0.91 -15.77
C ILE A 376 -1.99 -1.81 -15.23
N GLY A 377 -2.52 -1.47 -14.05
CA GLY A 377 -3.42 -2.32 -13.30
C GLY A 377 -2.73 -3.08 -12.17
N LYS A 378 -3.26 -4.25 -11.82
CA LYS A 378 -2.88 -5.05 -10.66
C LYS A 378 -1.82 -6.10 -10.99
N VAL A 379 -0.83 -6.24 -10.11
CA VAL A 379 0.12 -7.36 -10.13
C VAL A 379 -0.42 -8.46 -9.22
N ILE A 380 -0.48 -9.69 -9.74
CA ILE A 380 -1.04 -10.86 -9.06
C ILE A 380 0.06 -11.89 -8.82
N LEU A 381 -0.01 -12.57 -7.69
CA LEU A 381 0.76 -13.77 -7.37
C LEU A 381 -0.16 -14.99 -7.47
N SER A 382 0.26 -16.05 -8.14
CA SER A 382 -0.47 -17.32 -8.21
C SER A 382 0.42 -18.45 -7.71
N PRO A 383 -0.06 -19.26 -6.74
CA PRO A 383 0.65 -20.47 -6.34
C PRO A 383 0.64 -21.54 -7.44
N GLU A 384 -0.35 -21.55 -8.32
CA GLU A 384 -0.50 -22.58 -9.37
C GLU A 384 0.36 -22.30 -10.60
N LYS A 385 0.86 -21.07 -10.73
CA LYS A 385 1.74 -20.71 -11.84
C LYS A 385 3.14 -21.24 -11.59
N GLU A 386 3.65 -22.00 -12.56
CA GLU A 386 5.05 -22.42 -12.59
C GLU A 386 5.95 -21.20 -12.87
N PRO A 387 7.12 -21.08 -12.20
CA PRO A 387 8.05 -20.00 -12.45
C PRO A 387 8.57 -20.08 -13.88
N THR A 388 8.45 -18.97 -14.61
CA THR A 388 9.05 -18.89 -15.95
C THR A 388 10.57 -18.93 -15.79
N LYS A 389 11.24 -19.88 -16.46
CA LYS A 389 12.70 -19.91 -16.49
C LYS A 389 13.22 -18.54 -16.96
N PRO A 390 14.26 -17.98 -16.31
CA PRO A 390 14.94 -16.82 -16.85
C PRO A 390 15.34 -17.13 -18.29
N ALA A 391 15.09 -16.22 -19.23
CA ALA A 391 15.60 -16.35 -20.59
C ALA A 391 17.12 -16.58 -20.47
N GLU A 392 17.63 -17.67 -21.07
CA GLU A 392 19.07 -17.93 -21.16
C GLU A 392 19.71 -16.76 -21.94
N GLY A 393 20.20 -15.76 -21.22
CA GLY A 393 20.74 -14.53 -21.81
C GLY A 393 20.76 -13.33 -20.87
N ASP A 394 19.82 -13.20 -19.93
CA ASP A 394 19.73 -12.05 -19.02
C ASP A 394 20.32 -12.32 -17.63
N ALA A 395 21.45 -13.03 -17.59
CA ALA A 395 22.32 -12.95 -16.43
C ALA A 395 22.86 -11.51 -16.35
N ALA A 396 22.26 -10.69 -15.49
CA ALA A 396 22.80 -9.39 -15.12
C ALA A 396 24.29 -9.55 -14.80
N PRO A 397 25.19 -8.69 -15.32
CA PRO A 397 26.60 -8.79 -14.98
C PRO A 397 26.73 -8.58 -13.47
N THR A 398 27.07 -9.64 -12.76
CA THR A 398 27.51 -9.57 -11.37
C THR A 398 28.76 -8.70 -11.35
N SER A 399 28.58 -7.42 -11.03
CA SER A 399 29.69 -6.50 -10.85
C SER A 399 30.55 -7.01 -9.70
N PRO A 400 31.84 -7.35 -9.91
CA PRO A 400 32.66 -7.88 -8.84
C PRO A 400 32.88 -6.79 -7.78
N LEU A 401 32.40 -7.05 -6.56
CA LEU A 401 32.73 -6.28 -5.36
C LEU A 401 34.25 -6.12 -5.27
N LYS A 402 34.75 -4.92 -5.61
CA LYS A 402 36.14 -4.52 -5.34
C LYS A 402 36.34 -4.51 -3.83
N LYS A 403 37.04 -5.52 -3.32
CA LYS A 403 37.59 -5.58 -1.96
C LYS A 403 38.41 -4.32 -1.70
N LYS A 404 37.88 -3.37 -0.92
CA LYS A 404 38.69 -2.28 -0.34
C LYS A 404 39.59 -2.88 0.74
N LYS A 405 40.90 -2.83 0.52
CA LYS A 405 41.92 -3.11 1.56
C LYS A 405 41.88 -2.00 2.63
N PRO A 406 42.13 -2.31 3.91
CA PRO A 406 42.16 -1.31 4.97
C PRO A 406 43.50 -0.58 4.94
N SER A 407 43.52 0.75 4.95
CA SER A 407 44.75 1.52 5.16
C SER A 407 44.71 2.23 6.51
N LEU A 408 45.49 1.66 7.43
CA LEU A 408 45.88 2.23 8.71
C LEU A 408 46.90 3.36 8.51
N PHE A 409 46.80 4.38 9.37
CA PHE A 409 47.70 5.51 9.58
C PHE A 409 49.21 5.25 9.33
N ARG A 410 49.89 6.15 8.60
CA ARG A 410 51.22 6.68 9.00
C ARG A 410 51.62 8.00 8.32
N ARG A 411 51.64 9.05 9.13
CA ARG A 411 52.54 10.22 9.22
C ARG A 411 53.54 10.54 8.09
N LEU A 412 53.51 11.84 7.72
CA LEU A 412 54.63 12.80 7.57
C LEU A 412 55.80 12.42 6.64
N SER A 413 56.01 13.20 5.57
CA SER A 413 57.15 14.12 5.47
C SER A 413 57.25 14.83 4.10
N LYS A 414 57.71 16.09 4.17
CA LYS A 414 58.47 16.88 3.16
C LYS A 414 57.73 17.27 1.86
N ARG A 415 57.34 18.55 1.68
CA ARG A 415 58.14 19.78 1.44
C ARG A 415 58.63 19.91 -0.01
N ALA A 416 57.93 20.80 -0.73
CA ALA A 416 58.40 21.85 -1.64
C ALA A 416 59.32 21.56 -2.84
N SER A 417 58.82 21.92 -4.02
CA SER A 417 59.47 22.74 -5.08
C SER A 417 58.36 23.06 -6.11
N ARG A 418 57.84 24.28 -6.28
CA ARG A 418 58.35 25.57 -6.81
C ARG A 418 58.94 25.49 -8.22
N SER A 419 58.28 26.25 -9.12
CA SER A 419 58.79 27.01 -10.31
C SER A 419 59.33 26.19 -11.49
N LYS A 420 59.30 26.59 -12.77
CA LYS A 420 58.92 27.81 -13.53
C LYS A 420 59.02 27.48 -15.05
N ASP A 421 58.77 28.50 -15.88
CA ASP A 421 59.00 28.67 -17.34
C ASP A 421 57.70 28.58 -18.18
N GLU A 422 57.10 29.67 -18.72
CA GLU A 422 57.58 30.73 -19.66
C GLU A 422 58.18 30.14 -20.96
N GLY A 423 57.82 30.51 -22.19
CA GLY A 423 56.93 31.55 -22.72
C GLY A 423 56.89 31.54 -24.26
N GLU A 424 56.12 32.50 -24.81
CA GLU A 424 56.18 33.13 -26.17
C GLU A 424 55.72 32.34 -27.42
N LYS A 425 54.65 32.76 -28.13
CA LYS A 425 54.52 33.84 -29.17
C LYS A 425 55.42 33.57 -30.38
N LYS A 426 55.03 33.70 -31.66
CA LYS A 426 53.93 34.28 -32.45
C LYS A 426 54.11 33.66 -33.85
N ASP A 427 53.06 33.60 -34.68
CA ASP A 427 53.08 34.26 -36.00
C ASP A 427 51.75 34.07 -36.73
N GLU A 428 51.40 35.15 -37.40
CA GLU A 428 50.13 35.51 -37.99
C GLU A 428 50.32 35.56 -39.53
N VAL A 429 49.23 35.72 -40.28
CA VAL A 429 49.10 36.58 -41.49
C VAL A 429 48.64 35.89 -42.80
N LYS A 430 47.39 36.29 -43.17
CA LYS A 430 46.81 36.58 -44.52
C LYS A 430 46.36 35.41 -45.41
N ASN A 431 45.31 35.52 -46.23
CA ASN A 431 44.32 36.56 -46.58
C ASN A 431 43.20 35.80 -47.34
N ALA A 432 41.91 35.98 -47.06
CA ALA A 432 41.01 37.09 -47.40
C ALA A 432 40.47 37.12 -48.85
N LYS A 433 39.13 37.19 -48.93
CA LYS A 433 38.21 37.82 -49.93
C LYS A 433 37.06 36.85 -50.25
N LYS A 434 35.77 37.22 -50.22
CA LYS A 434 35.07 38.51 -50.24
C LYS A 434 33.61 38.28 -49.78
N GLU A 435 33.05 39.10 -48.87
CA GLU A 435 32.07 40.20 -49.14
C GLU A 435 30.70 39.69 -49.68
N SER A 436 29.50 40.06 -49.21
CA SER A 436 29.03 41.21 -48.42
C SER A 436 27.50 41.10 -48.13
N PRO A 437 26.85 42.01 -47.36
CA PRO A 437 25.91 41.68 -46.28
C PRO A 437 24.51 42.34 -46.41
N ILE A 438 23.69 42.21 -45.34
CA ILE A 438 22.64 43.11 -44.78
C ILE A 438 21.48 42.26 -44.25
N LYS A 439 20.94 42.41 -43.04
CA LYS A 439 21.38 42.96 -41.73
C LYS A 439 20.21 42.71 -40.76
N GLN A 440 20.56 42.25 -39.56
CA GLN A 440 20.10 42.82 -38.28
C GLN A 440 18.61 43.12 -38.11
N GLU A 441 17.89 42.15 -37.58
CA GLU A 441 16.82 42.40 -36.60
C GLU A 441 16.59 41.15 -35.73
N GLU A 442 17.64 40.60 -35.13
CA GLU A 442 17.48 39.47 -34.20
C GLU A 442 18.67 39.33 -33.23
N GLN A 443 19.03 40.43 -32.57
CA GLN A 443 19.94 40.38 -31.43
C GLN A 443 19.72 41.55 -30.48
N GLU A 444 18.46 41.74 -30.07
CA GLU A 444 18.10 42.61 -28.93
C GLU A 444 16.72 42.20 -28.36
N LYS A 445 16.51 40.90 -28.09
CA LYS A 445 15.42 40.38 -27.24
C LYS A 445 15.83 39.08 -26.51
N ALA A 446 17.07 39.04 -26.09
CA ALA A 446 17.63 37.92 -25.34
C ALA A 446 18.41 38.42 -24.12
N ASP A 447 17.82 39.33 -23.34
CA ASP A 447 18.35 39.73 -22.03
C ASP A 447 17.28 40.10 -20.98
N ASP A 448 16.00 39.76 -21.20
CA ASP A 448 14.91 40.09 -20.25
C ASP A 448 14.01 38.92 -19.84
N ASN A 449 14.41 37.65 -20.10
CA ASN A 449 13.62 36.50 -19.64
C ASN A 449 14.47 35.41 -18.98
N LYS A 450 15.38 35.87 -18.10
CA LYS A 450 16.16 35.01 -17.19
C LYS A 450 16.00 35.47 -15.74
N ALA A 451 14.76 35.67 -15.32
CA ALA A 451 14.37 35.72 -13.92
C ALA A 451 13.01 35.01 -13.82
N THR A 452 12.84 34.16 -12.79
CA THR A 452 11.72 33.23 -12.57
C THR A 452 11.81 31.86 -13.28
N ASN A 453 12.96 31.20 -13.13
CA ASN A 453 12.97 29.74 -13.08
C ASN A 453 13.62 29.33 -11.76
N GLY A 454 12.80 29.06 -10.75
CA GLY A 454 13.23 28.71 -9.40
C GLY A 454 13.78 27.28 -9.37
N HIS A 455 15.06 27.11 -9.71
CA HIS A 455 15.85 26.00 -9.21
C HIS A 455 16.25 26.35 -7.78
N VAL A 456 15.60 25.74 -6.78
CA VAL A 456 16.05 25.85 -5.39
C VAL A 456 17.38 25.11 -5.29
N GLN A 457 18.49 25.84 -5.30
CA GLN A 457 19.76 25.32 -4.81
C GLN A 457 19.64 25.22 -3.29
N GLN A 458 19.83 24.01 -2.74
CA GLN A 458 19.91 23.78 -1.30
C GLN A 458 21.05 24.63 -0.73
N THR A 459 20.76 25.36 0.34
CA THR A 459 21.78 26.08 1.08
C THR A 459 22.52 25.12 2.01
N PRO A 460 23.76 25.42 2.42
CA PRO A 460 24.47 24.62 3.44
C PRO A 460 23.73 24.53 4.78
N GLU A 461 22.80 25.44 5.06
CA GLU A 461 21.93 25.40 6.24
C GLU A 461 20.80 24.37 6.06
N ASP A 462 20.23 24.24 4.87
CA ASP A 462 19.23 23.22 4.54
C ASP A 462 19.81 21.79 4.66
N GLU A 463 21.05 21.58 4.20
CA GLU A 463 21.75 20.28 4.33
C GLU A 463 21.99 19.92 5.81
N LYS A 464 22.37 20.91 6.63
CA LYS A 464 22.64 20.70 8.05
C LYS A 464 21.37 20.36 8.84
N ILE A 465 20.25 20.99 8.51
CA ILE A 465 18.95 20.71 9.13
C ILE A 465 18.42 19.33 8.69
N GLU A 466 18.61 18.95 7.42
CA GLU A 466 18.26 17.62 6.91
C GLU A 466 19.07 16.50 7.63
N ASP A 467 20.35 16.73 7.88
CA ASP A 467 21.21 15.80 8.63
C ASP A 467 20.79 15.65 10.10
N GLU A 468 20.46 16.75 10.78
CA GLU A 468 19.95 16.72 12.17
C GLU A 468 18.59 16.01 12.29
N ALA A 469 17.70 16.19 11.31
CA ALA A 469 16.42 15.48 11.25
C ALA A 469 16.61 13.98 11.02
N ALA A 470 17.56 13.60 10.15
CA ALA A 470 17.91 12.21 9.90
C ALA A 470 18.54 11.53 11.13
N GLU A 471 19.31 12.26 11.94
CA GLU A 471 19.91 11.77 13.19
C GLU A 471 18.85 11.54 14.29
N LYS A 472 17.95 12.51 14.50
CA LYS A 472 16.82 12.36 15.46
C LYS A 472 15.90 11.19 15.09
N LEU A 473 15.68 10.99 13.79
CA LEU A 473 14.90 9.86 13.28
C LEU A 473 15.61 8.53 13.52
N ARG A 474 16.95 8.45 13.34
CA ARG A 474 17.74 7.26 13.67
C ARG A 474 17.66 6.91 15.16
N ALA A 475 17.76 7.91 16.05
CA ALA A 475 17.68 7.72 17.50
C ALA A 475 16.32 7.20 17.97
N ARG A 476 15.22 7.68 17.37
CA ARG A 476 13.86 7.17 17.65
C ARG A 476 13.65 5.73 17.18
N LEU A 477 14.30 5.34 16.09
CA LEU A 477 14.15 4.01 15.50
C LEU A 477 15.06 2.95 16.12
N SER A 478 16.10 3.35 16.87
CA SER A 478 17.07 2.42 17.47
C SER A 478 16.73 1.95 18.88
N GLY A 479 15.62 2.41 19.50
CA GLY A 479 15.08 1.86 20.75
C GLY A 479 16.14 1.44 21.78
N GLY A 480 16.86 2.40 22.35
CA GLY A 480 17.86 2.17 23.39
C GLY A 480 18.49 3.47 23.80
N ASP A 481 18.05 4.04 24.91
CA ASP A 481 18.73 5.14 25.59
C ASP A 481 19.86 4.54 26.46
N PRO A 482 21.14 4.85 26.22
CA PRO A 482 22.24 4.27 26.96
C PRO A 482 22.49 5.07 28.25
N ASN A 483 21.52 5.11 29.16
CA ASN A 483 21.76 5.48 30.57
C ASN A 483 20.53 5.25 31.45
N ILE A 484 20.28 4.00 31.86
CA ILE A 484 19.41 3.73 33.01
C ILE A 484 19.99 2.56 33.82
N GLU A 485 20.76 2.91 34.85
CA GLU A 485 20.69 2.21 36.14
C GLU A 485 20.14 3.23 37.15
N ASP A 486 19.18 2.77 37.97
CA ASP A 486 18.39 3.49 38.99
C ASP A 486 17.39 4.55 38.49
N THR A 487 16.10 4.21 38.46
CA THR A 487 14.97 5.10 38.87
C THR A 487 13.59 4.43 38.76
N ASP A 488 13.27 3.50 39.66
CA ASP A 488 11.88 3.04 39.87
C ASP A 488 11.13 3.83 40.97
N LYS A 489 11.78 4.77 41.68
CA LYS A 489 11.13 5.58 42.73
C LYS A 489 10.70 6.98 42.31
N ASN A 490 11.17 7.47 41.16
CA ASN A 490 10.99 8.87 40.75
C ASN A 490 9.83 9.06 39.75
N VAL A 491 9.17 7.97 39.33
CA VAL A 491 8.03 7.97 38.41
C VAL A 491 6.71 8.02 39.17
N GLU A 492 6.60 7.34 40.32
CA GLU A 492 5.39 7.40 41.16
C GLU A 492 5.21 8.77 41.82
N GLU A 493 6.28 9.39 42.32
CA GLU A 493 6.23 10.73 42.96
C GLU A 493 5.81 11.82 41.94
N LYS A 494 6.26 11.71 40.69
CA LYS A 494 5.86 12.65 39.61
C LYS A 494 4.45 12.40 39.07
N LEU A 495 3.92 11.19 39.22
CA LEU A 495 2.53 10.86 38.86
C LEU A 495 1.55 11.35 39.93
N GLU A 496 1.94 11.37 41.22
CA GLU A 496 1.15 12.00 42.29
C GLU A 496 1.15 13.52 42.20
N GLU A 497 2.32 14.17 41.99
CA GLU A 497 2.37 15.63 41.77
C GLU A 497 1.59 16.08 40.52
N GLY A 498 1.47 15.21 39.51
CA GLY A 498 0.67 15.45 38.31
C GLY A 498 -0.84 15.35 38.55
N LYS A 499 -1.27 14.54 39.53
CA LYS A 499 -2.68 14.40 39.91
C LYS A 499 -3.15 15.55 40.80
N GLU A 500 -2.36 15.98 41.78
CA GLU A 500 -2.71 17.15 42.61
C GLU A 500 -2.85 18.43 41.76
N LYS A 501 -1.96 18.64 40.78
CA LYS A 501 -2.04 19.80 39.88
C LYS A 501 -3.26 19.76 38.96
N ALA A 502 -3.75 18.58 38.60
CA ALA A 502 -4.95 18.45 37.77
C ALA A 502 -6.24 18.72 38.58
N GLU A 503 -6.26 18.32 39.86
CA GLU A 503 -7.38 18.61 40.76
C GLU A 503 -7.48 20.10 41.12
N ASP A 504 -6.36 20.80 41.26
CA ASP A 504 -6.33 22.26 41.47
C ASP A 504 -6.85 23.07 40.27
N VAL A 505 -6.63 22.59 39.04
CA VAL A 505 -7.14 23.23 37.81
C VAL A 505 -8.66 23.04 37.69
N ILE A 506 -9.17 21.86 38.04
CA ILE A 506 -10.62 21.58 38.00
C ILE A 506 -11.36 22.41 39.05
N GLN A 507 -10.80 22.57 40.26
CA GLN A 507 -11.40 23.41 41.30
C GLN A 507 -11.32 24.92 41.01
N THR A 508 -10.41 25.37 40.14
CA THR A 508 -10.34 26.76 39.70
C THR A 508 -11.31 27.05 38.56
N GLU A 509 -11.57 26.11 37.65
CA GLU A 509 -12.60 26.26 36.62
C GLU A 509 -14.02 26.26 37.21
N GLU A 510 -14.32 25.42 38.20
CA GLU A 510 -15.63 25.42 38.89
C GLU A 510 -15.94 26.74 39.62
N LYS A 511 -14.91 27.40 40.19
CA LYS A 511 -15.07 28.71 40.87
C LYS A 511 -15.27 29.88 39.91
N VAL A 512 -14.78 29.77 38.67
CA VAL A 512 -14.96 30.80 37.65
C VAL A 512 -16.38 30.74 37.07
N ASP A 513 -16.95 29.53 36.91
CA ASP A 513 -18.33 29.35 36.46
C ASP A 513 -19.38 29.76 37.51
N GLU A 514 -19.07 29.66 38.82
CA GLU A 514 -19.94 30.22 39.88
C GLU A 514 -19.89 31.76 39.95
N ALA A 515 -18.74 32.37 39.65
CA ALA A 515 -18.60 33.83 39.64
C ALA A 515 -19.33 34.49 38.46
N VAL A 516 -19.37 33.82 37.30
CA VAL A 516 -20.07 34.33 36.10
C VAL A 516 -21.60 34.25 36.25
N LYS A 517 -22.13 33.38 37.13
CA LYS A 517 -23.57 33.27 37.40
C LYS A 517 -24.12 34.31 38.38
N GLN A 518 -23.28 35.13 39.04
CA GLN A 518 -23.73 36.13 40.01
C GLN A 518 -23.82 37.56 39.47
N GLU A 519 -23.42 37.84 38.22
CA GLU A 519 -23.29 39.21 37.69
C GLU A 519 -24.39 39.66 36.69
N GLU A 520 -25.43 38.85 36.44
CA GLU A 520 -26.58 39.27 35.61
C GLU A 520 -27.83 39.59 36.47
N ALA A 521 -27.98 40.85 36.84
CA ALA A 521 -29.25 41.42 37.29
C ALA A 521 -29.66 42.55 36.31
N PRO A 522 -30.86 42.53 35.71
CA PRO A 522 -31.26 43.57 34.77
C PRO A 522 -31.79 44.81 35.50
N THR A 523 -31.34 45.98 35.05
CA THR A 523 -31.87 47.31 35.38
C THR A 523 -32.95 47.69 34.36
N GLU A 524 -34.11 48.15 34.85
CA GLU A 524 -35.23 48.69 34.07
C GLU A 524 -34.86 49.96 33.29
N PRO A 525 -35.59 50.25 32.19
CA PRO A 525 -35.90 51.63 31.85
C PRO A 525 -37.40 51.92 31.74
N ALA A 526 -37.69 53.20 31.99
CA ALA A 526 -38.98 53.83 32.25
C ALA A 526 -39.98 53.87 31.09
N ALA A 527 -41.25 53.97 31.47
CA ALA A 527 -42.43 54.14 30.64
C ALA A 527 -42.55 55.53 29.98
N GLN A 528 -43.11 55.56 28.76
CA GLN A 528 -43.98 56.64 28.26
C GLN A 528 -45.14 56.05 27.45
N GLU A 529 -46.33 56.58 27.71
CA GLU A 529 -47.65 56.24 27.18
C GLU A 529 -47.82 56.63 25.70
N GLU A 530 -48.57 55.83 24.92
CA GLU A 530 -49.62 56.35 24.04
C GLU A 530 -50.68 55.28 23.69
N LYS A 531 -51.90 55.74 23.43
CA LYS A 531 -53.20 55.04 23.56
C LYS A 531 -53.66 54.28 22.29
N LYS A 532 -54.41 53.19 22.56
CA LYS A 532 -55.65 52.66 21.94
C LYS A 532 -55.70 52.35 20.42
N ASP A 533 -56.08 51.11 20.08
CA ASP A 533 -57.46 50.76 19.67
C ASP A 533 -57.67 49.22 19.58
N GLU A 534 -58.93 48.79 19.69
CA GLU A 534 -59.47 47.46 20.04
C GLU A 534 -59.59 46.41 18.90
N ALA A 535 -59.35 45.13 19.28
CA ALA A 535 -60.08 43.86 18.97
C ALA A 535 -60.19 43.26 17.53
N PRO A 536 -60.47 41.94 17.37
CA PRO A 536 -60.04 40.76 18.16
C PRO A 536 -59.48 39.59 17.31
N ALA A 537 -59.15 38.51 18.02
CA ALA A 537 -58.33 37.34 17.69
C ALA A 537 -58.95 36.23 16.81
N GLU A 538 -58.07 35.46 16.17
CA GLU A 538 -58.23 34.03 15.83
C GLU A 538 -56.95 33.27 16.24
N GLU A 539 -57.10 32.18 17.02
CA GLU A 539 -56.04 31.21 17.36
C GLU A 539 -56.11 29.99 16.43
N PRO A 540 -54.99 29.30 16.15
CA PRO A 540 -55.02 27.88 15.77
C PRO A 540 -54.45 26.96 16.87
N GLU A 541 -55.21 25.91 17.18
CA GLU A 541 -54.87 24.80 18.08
C GLU A 541 -53.82 23.83 17.50
N LYS A 542 -53.05 23.22 18.41
CA LYS A 542 -52.11 22.12 18.24
C LYS A 542 -52.81 20.76 18.24
N ILE A 543 -52.28 19.78 17.50
CA ILE A 543 -52.51 18.35 17.76
C ILE A 543 -51.19 17.57 17.63
N GLU A 544 -50.84 16.85 18.70
CA GLU A 544 -49.78 15.84 18.79
C GLU A 544 -50.24 14.50 18.18
N VAL A 545 -49.30 13.71 17.63
CA VAL A 545 -49.56 12.30 17.28
C VAL A 545 -48.44 11.42 17.84
N ALA A 546 -48.87 10.40 18.60
CA ALA A 546 -48.09 9.38 19.27
C ALA A 546 -47.68 8.23 18.34
N VAL A 547 -46.64 7.51 18.77
CA VAL A 547 -46.03 6.33 18.15
C VAL A 547 -46.70 5.05 18.67
N GLU A 548 -47.04 4.12 17.79
CA GLU A 548 -47.32 2.72 18.14
C GLU A 548 -46.59 1.74 17.21
N ASN A 549 -46.03 0.70 17.84
CA ASN A 549 -45.36 -0.47 17.27
C ASN A 549 -46.36 -1.66 17.29
N PRO A 550 -46.27 -2.65 16.38
CA PRO A 550 -46.86 -3.95 16.64
C PRO A 550 -45.82 -5.09 16.65
N ALA A 551 -46.01 -6.01 17.60
CA ALA A 551 -45.39 -7.33 17.65
C ALA A 551 -46.48 -8.41 17.86
N GLU A 552 -46.27 -9.55 17.18
CA GLU A 552 -46.65 -10.95 17.48
C GLU A 552 -48.12 -11.37 17.69
N THR A 553 -48.60 -12.37 16.94
CA THR A 553 -48.60 -13.81 17.34
C THR A 553 -49.45 -14.70 16.39
N ASP A 554 -48.90 -15.88 16.06
CA ASP A 554 -49.44 -17.26 15.89
C ASP A 554 -50.97 -17.49 15.63
N ASP A 555 -51.47 -18.52 14.91
CA ASP A 555 -51.04 -19.92 14.86
C ASP A 555 -51.82 -20.76 13.80
N ALA A 556 -51.25 -21.92 13.44
CA ALA A 556 -51.88 -23.22 13.15
C ALA A 556 -52.63 -23.58 11.81
N LYS A 557 -51.93 -24.47 11.06
CA LYS A 557 -52.30 -25.85 10.60
C LYS A 557 -53.20 -26.15 9.37
N ALA A 558 -52.53 -26.77 8.39
CA ALA A 558 -52.79 -28.09 7.75
C ALA A 558 -53.96 -28.33 6.77
N ALA A 559 -53.63 -28.66 5.51
CA ALA A 559 -53.74 -30.02 4.91
C ALA A 559 -54.05 -30.05 3.39
N ALA A 560 -53.11 -30.61 2.62
CA ALA A 560 -53.23 -31.66 1.58
C ALA A 560 -54.01 -31.49 0.24
N ALA A 561 -53.28 -31.92 -0.80
CA ALA A 561 -53.67 -32.74 -1.97
C ALA A 561 -54.00 -32.06 -3.33
N ASP A 562 -53.08 -32.32 -4.27
CA ASP A 562 -53.22 -32.73 -5.68
C ASP A 562 -54.41 -32.26 -6.54
N VAL A 563 -54.11 -31.81 -7.77
CA VAL A 563 -54.45 -32.45 -9.06
C VAL A 563 -54.19 -31.46 -10.22
N VAL A 564 -53.39 -31.90 -11.21
CA VAL A 564 -53.25 -31.37 -12.58
C VAL A 564 -54.23 -32.18 -13.47
N PRO A 565 -54.89 -31.63 -14.52
CA PRO A 565 -54.36 -31.79 -15.89
C PRO A 565 -54.67 -30.68 -16.92
N ASP A 566 -53.80 -30.64 -17.95
CA ASP A 566 -53.97 -30.48 -19.42
C ASP A 566 -55.30 -29.88 -19.98
N ASP A 567 -55.38 -29.19 -21.12
CA ASP A 567 -54.71 -29.39 -22.41
C ASP A 567 -54.94 -28.17 -23.36
N LYS A 568 -54.22 -28.16 -24.48
CA LYS A 568 -54.12 -27.22 -25.64
C LYS A 568 -55.44 -26.96 -26.44
N PRO A 569 -55.46 -26.44 -27.71
CA PRO A 569 -54.62 -25.50 -28.50
C PRO A 569 -55.44 -24.39 -29.22
N VAL A 570 -54.80 -23.39 -29.88
CA VAL A 570 -55.36 -22.75 -31.09
C VAL A 570 -54.25 -22.47 -32.13
N GLU A 571 -54.49 -22.99 -33.34
CA GLU A 571 -53.77 -22.89 -34.63
C GLU A 571 -53.97 -21.51 -35.32
N ASN A 572 -52.93 -20.91 -35.88
CA ASN A 572 -52.54 -20.80 -37.32
C ASN A 572 -53.53 -20.17 -38.33
N GLU A 573 -53.04 -19.15 -39.05
CA GLU A 573 -53.17 -18.85 -40.50
C GLU A 573 -52.27 -17.61 -40.77
N GLU A 574 -51.11 -17.65 -41.44
CA GLU A 574 -50.72 -17.96 -42.83
C GLU A 574 -51.16 -16.93 -43.89
N LYS A 575 -50.18 -16.20 -44.47
CA LYS A 575 -49.92 -15.94 -45.93
C LYS A 575 -49.06 -14.67 -46.13
N ALA A 576 -47.83 -14.78 -46.68
CA ALA A 576 -47.43 -14.84 -48.11
C ALA A 576 -47.12 -13.40 -48.63
N ASP A 577 -46.09 -13.05 -49.42
CA ASP A 577 -45.26 -13.73 -50.44
C ASP A 577 -44.00 -12.88 -50.75
N GLY A 578 -42.96 -13.56 -51.30
CA GLY A 578 -41.99 -13.07 -52.32
C GLY A 578 -40.91 -12.06 -51.89
N ASP A 579 -39.69 -12.02 -52.42
CA ASP A 579 -38.99 -12.75 -53.49
C ASP A 579 -37.49 -12.42 -53.38
N ALA A 580 -36.65 -13.27 -53.96
CA ALA A 580 -35.19 -13.26 -53.93
C ALA A 580 -34.55 -12.34 -54.99
N SER A 581 -33.33 -11.86 -54.72
CA SER A 581 -32.18 -11.67 -55.65
C SER A 581 -31.09 -10.86 -54.92
N GLN A 582 -29.93 -11.42 -54.56
CA GLN A 582 -28.71 -11.67 -55.36
C GLN A 582 -28.12 -10.48 -56.15
N GLU A 583 -26.85 -10.23 -55.81
CA GLU A 583 -25.71 -9.72 -56.58
C GLU A 583 -25.38 -8.21 -56.71
N ALA A 584 -24.09 -7.96 -56.43
CA ALA A 584 -23.16 -6.91 -56.86
C ALA A 584 -23.52 -5.45 -56.53
N ASN A 585 -22.65 -4.66 -55.89
CA ASN A 585 -21.22 -4.47 -56.11
C ASN A 585 -20.57 -3.83 -54.87
#